data_AF-A0A7X9PAT2-F1
#
_entry.id   AF-A0A7X9PAT2-F1
#
_cell.length_a   1.000
_cell.length_b   1.000
_cell.length_c   1.000
_cell.angle_alpha   90.00
_cell.angle_beta   90.00
_cell.angle_gamma   90.00
#
_symmetry.space_group_name_H-M   'P 1'
#
loop_
_entity.id
_entity.type
_entity.pdbx_description
1 polymer ?
#
loop_
_entity_poly.entity_id
_entity_poly.type
_entity_poly.pdbx_seq_one_letter_code
_entity_poly.pdbx_strand_id
1 'polypeptide(L)'
;MLWLRAPLGLLLVGGLAGLLSGIFGIGGGLILVPIFIHLLRLDGHHATATSLAIVLLPVALPAVIHFHKAGHIEWWIVPWVALGFALFSSLGAKINIGASDVVLRRAFAVLLVYAAFNMAFKAPSAKSAPEQTPAEVAETR
;
A
#
# COMPACT_ATOMS: atom_id res chain seq x y z
N MET A 1 -18.46 21.88 -2.93
CA MET A 1 -17.75 20.68 -2.43
C MET A 1 -17.97 20.46 -0.91
N LEU A 2 -19.21 20.56 -0.40
CA LEU A 2 -19.52 20.24 1.01
C LEU A 2 -19.84 18.74 1.24
N TRP A 3 -20.28 18.05 0.19
CA TRP A 3 -20.74 16.65 0.24
C TRP A 3 -19.66 15.63 0.64
N LEU A 4 -18.37 15.96 0.52
CA LEU A 4 -17.28 15.08 0.95
C LEU A 4 -16.79 15.30 2.38
N ARG A 5 -17.20 16.41 3.02
CA ARG A 5 -17.09 16.55 4.47
C ARG A 5 -18.23 15.82 5.17
N ALA A 6 -19.27 15.46 4.43
CA ALA A 6 -20.32 14.59 4.94
C ALA A 6 -19.74 13.18 5.17
N PRO A 7 -20.15 12.50 6.25
CA PRO A 7 -19.61 11.18 6.62
C PRO A 7 -19.74 10.15 5.48
N LEU A 8 -20.77 10.28 4.63
CA LEU A 8 -20.98 9.40 3.48
C LEU A 8 -19.88 9.51 2.42
N GLY A 9 -19.39 10.72 2.14
CA GLY A 9 -18.30 10.93 1.18
C GLY A 9 -16.98 10.35 1.67
N LEU A 10 -16.68 10.49 2.98
CA LEU A 10 -15.51 9.88 3.60
C LEU A 10 -15.57 8.34 3.57
N LEU A 11 -16.76 7.78 3.74
CA LEU A 11 -17.00 6.33 3.71
C LEU A 11 -16.76 5.76 2.30
N LEU A 12 -17.18 6.48 1.25
CA LEU A 12 -16.88 6.10 -0.13
C LEU A 12 -15.39 6.19 -0.47
N VAL A 13 -14.71 7.26 -0.03
CA VAL A 13 -13.26 7.41 -0.21
C VAL A 13 -12.51 6.28 0.50
N GLY A 14 -12.89 5.97 1.75
CA GLY A 14 -12.32 4.87 2.52
C GLY A 14 -12.56 3.51 1.86
N GLY A 15 -13.78 3.26 1.37
CA GLY A 15 -14.14 2.01 0.68
C GLY A 15 -13.33 1.81 -0.61
N LEU A 16 -13.22 2.85 -1.45
CA LEU A 16 -12.44 2.79 -2.69
C LEU A 16 -10.94 2.62 -2.39
N ALA A 17 -10.41 3.38 -1.42
CA ALA A 17 -9.02 3.26 -1.02
C ALA A 17 -8.70 1.88 -0.43
N GLY A 18 -9.60 1.30 0.37
CA GLY A 18 -9.47 -0.04 0.92
C GLY A 18 -9.47 -1.12 -0.17
N LEU A 19 -10.40 -1.03 -1.13
CA LEU A 19 -10.46 -1.94 -2.27
C LEU A 19 -9.16 -1.92 -3.08
N LEU A 20 -8.71 -0.73 -3.48
CA LEU A 20 -7.50 -0.57 -4.26
C LEU A 20 -6.26 -1.00 -3.46
N SER A 21 -6.24 -0.74 -2.15
CA SER A 21 -5.17 -1.23 -1.28
C SER A 21 -5.11 -2.75 -1.22
N GLY A 22 -6.25 -3.44 -1.19
CA GLY A 22 -6.31 -4.89 -1.21
C GLY A 22 -5.82 -5.48 -2.54
N ILE A 23 -6.13 -4.83 -3.66
CA ILE A 23 -5.72 -5.27 -5.00
C ILE A 23 -4.20 -5.09 -5.20
N PHE A 24 -3.65 -3.92 -4.84
CA PHE A 24 -2.24 -3.61 -5.12
C PHE A 24 -1.29 -3.94 -3.98
N GLY A 25 -1.77 -4.14 -2.76
CA GLY A 25 -0.93 -4.43 -1.58
C GLY A 25 -0.07 -3.24 -1.09
N ILE A 26 -0.23 -2.05 -1.66
CA ILE A 26 0.60 -0.85 -1.36
C ILE A 26 0.18 -0.17 -0.04
N GLY A 27 -0.93 -0.61 0.57
CA GLY A 27 -1.40 -0.06 1.85
C GLY A 27 -2.09 1.29 1.71
N GLY A 28 -2.86 1.57 0.66
CA GLY A 28 -3.84 2.68 0.58
C GLY A 28 -3.34 4.14 0.63
N GLY A 29 -2.19 4.42 1.24
CA GLY A 29 -1.61 5.76 1.41
C GLY A 29 -1.30 6.44 0.08
N LEU A 30 -0.98 5.64 -0.95
CA LEU A 30 -0.81 6.09 -2.33
C LEU A 30 -2.00 6.92 -2.84
N ILE A 31 -3.20 6.51 -2.44
CA ILE A 31 -4.47 7.07 -2.88
C ILE A 31 -4.99 8.08 -1.86
N LEU A 32 -4.89 7.75 -0.57
CA LEU A 32 -5.42 8.60 0.52
C LEU A 32 -4.67 9.93 0.65
N VAL A 33 -3.34 9.94 0.56
CA VAL A 33 -2.53 11.17 0.72
C VAL A 33 -2.91 12.25 -0.30
N PRO A 34 -2.90 12.01 -1.63
CA PRO A 34 -3.28 13.04 -2.59
C PRO A 34 -4.74 13.43 -2.48
N ILE A 35 -5.65 12.49 -2.15
CA ILE A 35 -7.06 12.83 -1.91
C ILE A 35 -7.19 13.78 -0.72
N PHE A 36 -6.52 13.51 0.39
CA PHE A 36 -6.58 14.36 1.58
C PHE A 36 -6.00 15.74 1.32
N ILE A 37 -4.88 15.81 0.58
CA ILE A 37 -4.24 17.06 0.19
C ILE A 37 -5.13 17.90 -0.75
N HIS A 38 -5.64 17.31 -1.83
CA HIS A 38 -6.37 18.07 -2.84
C HIS A 38 -7.83 18.32 -2.49
N LEU A 39 -8.45 17.36 -1.79
CA LEU A 39 -9.89 17.31 -1.59
C LEU A 39 -10.29 17.76 -0.20
N LEU A 40 -9.57 17.30 0.84
CA LEU A 40 -9.78 17.75 2.23
C LEU A 40 -8.95 18.99 2.60
N ARG A 41 -8.03 19.42 1.71
CA ARG A 41 -7.11 20.55 1.91
C ARG A 41 -6.31 20.42 3.21
N LEU A 42 -5.93 19.19 3.55
CA LEU A 42 -5.00 18.94 4.65
C LEU A 42 -3.59 19.30 4.23
N ASP A 43 -2.81 19.83 5.17
CA ASP A 43 -1.36 19.94 5.01
C ASP A 43 -0.74 18.54 4.91
N GLY A 44 0.39 18.42 4.22
CA GLY A 44 1.04 17.15 3.91
C GLY A 44 1.34 16.32 5.15
N HIS A 45 1.73 16.96 6.25
CA HIS A 45 1.94 16.26 7.53
C HIS A 45 0.67 15.57 8.03
N HIS A 46 -0.46 16.29 8.04
CA HIS A 46 -1.74 15.76 8.48
C HIS A 46 -2.25 14.70 7.51
N ALA A 47 -2.17 14.94 6.20
CA ALA A 47 -2.56 13.96 5.19
C ALA A 47 -1.79 12.64 5.36
N THR A 48 -0.46 12.70 5.50
CA THR A 48 0.38 11.51 5.70
C THR A 48 0.07 10.81 7.01
N ALA A 49 0.01 11.53 8.13
CA ALA A 49 -0.27 10.95 9.45
C ALA A 49 -1.65 10.29 9.52
N THR A 50 -2.70 10.98 9.05
CA THR A 50 -4.06 10.46 9.03
C THR A 50 -4.19 9.25 8.11
N SER A 51 -3.53 9.27 6.94
CA SER A 51 -3.54 8.11 6.04
C SER A 51 -2.89 6.89 6.69
N LEU A 52 -1.78 7.06 7.40
CA LEU A 52 -1.07 5.95 8.06
C LEU A 52 -1.92 5.32 9.16
N ALA A 53 -2.62 6.14 9.95
CA ALA A 53 -3.54 5.67 10.99
C ALA A 53 -4.69 4.83 10.41
N ILE A 54 -5.22 5.22 9.25
CA ILE A 54 -6.29 4.48 8.55
C ILE A 54 -5.73 3.21 7.91
N VAL A 55 -4.50 3.22 7.41
CA VAL A 55 -3.96 2.06 6.69
C VAL A 55 -3.58 0.93 7.65
N LEU A 56 -3.03 1.27 8.82
CA LEU A 56 -2.37 0.30 9.68
C LEU A 56 -3.31 -0.83 10.15
N LEU A 57 -4.48 -0.48 10.69
CA LEU A 57 -5.36 -1.47 11.33
C LEU A 57 -6.56 -1.84 10.44
N PRO A 58 -7.41 -0.90 9.99
CA PRO A 58 -8.62 -1.29 9.26
C PRO A 58 -8.37 -1.72 7.81
N VAL A 59 -7.21 -1.39 7.21
CA VAL A 59 -6.86 -1.84 5.84
C VAL A 59 -5.91 -3.04 5.86
N ALA A 60 -4.78 -2.93 6.56
CA ALA A 60 -3.75 -3.98 6.49
C ALA A 60 -4.16 -5.28 7.18
N LEU A 61 -4.81 -5.22 8.35
CA LEU A 61 -5.18 -6.42 9.12
C LEU A 61 -6.10 -7.38 8.34
N PRO A 62 -7.26 -6.95 7.78
CA PRO A 62 -8.12 -7.85 7.02
C PRO A 62 -7.45 -8.38 5.75
N ALA A 63 -6.59 -7.57 5.10
CA ALA A 63 -5.84 -7.99 3.92
C ALA A 63 -4.84 -9.11 4.26
N VAL A 64 -4.06 -8.95 5.34
CA VAL A 64 -3.11 -9.99 5.81
C VAL A 64 -3.84 -11.29 6.16
N ILE A 65 -5.01 -11.22 6.81
CA ILE A 65 -5.81 -12.42 7.11
C ILE A 65 -6.21 -13.15 5.83
N HIS A 66 -6.63 -12.42 4.78
CA HIS A 66 -6.99 -13.04 3.50
C HIS A 66 -5.78 -13.65 2.79
N PHE A 67 -4.66 -12.94 2.71
CA PHE A 67 -3.44 -13.45 2.09
C PHE A 67 -2.84 -14.63 2.86
N HIS A 68 -2.94 -14.63 4.19
CA HIS A 68 -2.53 -15.74 5.02
C HIS A 68 -3.36 -17.00 4.73
N LYS A 69 -4.69 -16.86 4.69
CA LYS A 69 -5.60 -17.97 4.36
C LYS A 69 -5.37 -18.53 2.96
N ALA A 70 -4.95 -17.69 2.03
CA ALA A 70 -4.62 -18.09 0.68
C ALA A 70 -3.23 -18.76 0.58
N GLY A 71 -2.37 -18.66 1.60
CA GLY A 71 -1.00 -19.19 1.57
C GLY A 71 0.00 -18.32 0.79
N HIS A 72 -0.31 -17.06 0.51
CA HIS A 72 0.53 -16.15 -0.29
C HIS A 72 1.54 -15.35 0.55
N ILE A 73 1.79 -15.75 1.81
CA ILE A 73 2.69 -15.02 2.72
C ILE A 73 3.95 -15.84 2.96
N GLU A 74 5.09 -15.30 2.50
CA GLU A 74 6.43 -15.83 2.78
C GLU A 74 6.88 -15.45 4.19
N TRP A 75 6.50 -16.27 5.18
CA TRP A 75 6.74 -16.02 6.60
C TRP A 75 8.21 -15.87 7.00
N TRP A 76 9.14 -16.41 6.19
CA TRP A 76 10.58 -16.22 6.41
C TRP A 76 10.99 -14.75 6.29
N ILE A 77 10.39 -13.99 5.38
CA ILE A 77 10.78 -12.60 5.08
C ILE A 77 10.20 -11.63 6.12
N VAL A 78 8.98 -11.93 6.59
CA VAL A 78 8.18 -11.06 7.47
C VAL A 78 8.95 -10.55 8.69
N PRO A 79 9.56 -11.39 9.56
CA PRO A 79 10.16 -10.90 10.80
C PRO A 79 11.36 -9.98 10.56
N TRP A 80 12.19 -10.28 9.54
CA TRP A 80 13.37 -9.48 9.22
C TRP A 80 12.98 -8.09 8.68
N VAL A 81 12.03 -8.05 7.74
CA VAL A 81 11.55 -6.78 7.18
C VAL A 81 10.75 -6.00 8.21
N ALA A 82 9.92 -6.66 9.02
CA ALA A 82 9.15 -6.01 10.08
C ALA A 82 10.07 -5.39 11.16
N LEU A 83 11.17 -6.06 11.52
CA LEU A 83 12.15 -5.51 12.46
C LEU A 83 12.81 -4.26 11.89
N GLY A 84 13.26 -4.30 10.63
CA GLY A 84 13.78 -3.12 9.95
C GLY A 84 12.74 -1.98 9.93
N PHE A 85 11.49 -2.29 9.60
CA PHE A 85 10.42 -1.31 9.59
C PHE A 85 10.18 -0.68 10.97
N ALA A 86 10.16 -1.49 12.04
CA ALA A 86 10.00 -1.02 13.41
C ALA A 86 11.14 -0.07 13.82
N LEU A 87 12.38 -0.38 13.44
CA LEU A 87 13.55 0.43 13.80
C LEU A 87 13.63 1.74 13.00
N PHE A 88 13.36 1.71 11.70
CA PHE A 88 13.56 2.86 10.81
C PHE A 88 12.33 3.74 10.62
N SER A 89 11.11 3.24 10.86
CA SER A 89 9.87 4.02 10.67
C SER A 89 9.82 5.27 11.56
N SER A 90 10.30 5.18 12.80
CA SER A 90 10.37 6.33 13.71
C SER A 90 11.31 7.42 13.17
N LEU A 91 12.44 7.04 12.57
CA LEU A 91 13.36 7.98 11.94
C LEU A 91 12.71 8.67 10.73
N GLY A 92 12.03 7.89 9.88
CA GLY A 92 11.25 8.42 8.75
C GLY A 92 10.17 9.40 9.21
N ALA A 93 9.45 9.09 10.29
CA ALA A 93 8.44 9.98 10.86
C ALA A 93 9.04 11.29 11.39
N LYS A 94 10.22 11.24 12.04
CA LYS A 94 10.93 12.45 12.48
C LYS A 94 11.35 13.34 11.32
N ILE A 95 11.92 12.75 10.27
CA ILE A 95 12.27 13.47 9.03
C ILE A 95 11.01 14.10 8.42
N ASN A 96 9.90 13.36 8.38
CA ASN A 96 8.63 13.84 7.87
C ASN A 96 8.09 15.05 8.65
N ILE A 97 8.20 15.06 9.97
CA ILE A 97 7.72 16.17 10.82
C ILE A 97 8.60 17.42 10.63
N GLY A 98 9.90 17.25 10.41
CA GLY A 98 10.84 18.37 10.19
C GLY A 98 10.92 18.90 8.75
N ALA A 99 10.37 18.18 7.77
CA ALA A 99 10.36 18.58 6.38
C ALA A 99 9.29 19.66 6.10
N SER A 100 9.44 20.43 5.02
CA SER A 100 8.34 21.30 4.57
C SER A 100 7.30 20.51 3.78
N ASP A 101 6.05 20.98 3.77
CA ASP A 101 4.95 20.39 2.97
C ASP A 101 5.33 20.24 1.49
N VAL A 102 6.00 21.24 0.93
CA VAL A 102 6.46 21.23 -0.47
C VAL A 102 7.46 20.10 -0.71
N VAL A 103 8.41 19.89 0.22
CA VAL A 103 9.40 18.81 0.11
C VAL A 103 8.72 17.45 0.18
N LEU A 104 7.79 17.26 1.11
CA LEU A 104 7.09 15.99 1.28
C LEU A 104 6.25 15.63 0.04
N ARG A 105 5.50 16.61 -0.49
CA ARG A 105 4.72 16.45 -1.72
C ARG A 105 5.60 16.10 -2.92
N ARG A 106 6.73 16.80 -3.08
CA ARG A 106 7.67 16.53 -4.18
C ARG A 106 8.32 15.16 -4.05
N ALA A 107 8.76 14.79 -2.84
CA ALA A 107 9.35 13.48 -2.59
C ALA A 107 8.38 12.35 -2.93
N PHE A 108 7.11 12.48 -2.52
CA PHE A 108 6.06 11.53 -2.86
C PHE A 108 5.78 11.47 -4.38
N ALA A 109 5.72 12.63 -5.04
CA ALA A 109 5.53 12.69 -6.49
C ALA A 109 6.70 12.03 -7.25
N VAL A 110 7.94 12.25 -6.83
CA VAL A 110 9.12 11.58 -7.41
C VAL A 110 9.05 10.07 -7.23
N LEU A 111 8.67 9.60 -6.04
CA LEU A 111 8.49 8.17 -5.76
C LEU A 111 7.40 7.55 -6.65
N LEU A 112 6.29 8.26 -6.88
CA LEU A 112 5.22 7.84 -7.79
C LEU A 112 5.69 7.73 -9.23
N VAL A 113 6.39 8.75 -9.74
CA VAL A 113 6.94 8.75 -11.11
C VAL A 113 7.95 7.62 -11.28
N TYR A 114 8.81 7.39 -10.28
CA TYR A 114 9.78 6.30 -10.30
C TYR A 114 9.11 4.92 -10.31
N ALA A 115 8.08 4.72 -9.48
CA ALA A 115 7.31 3.47 -9.44
C ALA A 115 6.60 3.23 -10.78
N ALA A 116 5.93 4.25 -11.30
CA ALA A 116 5.26 4.19 -12.61
C ALA A 116 6.24 3.87 -13.74
N PHE A 117 7.42 4.52 -13.73
CA PHE A 117 8.48 4.26 -14.71
C PHE A 117 8.97 2.80 -14.63
N ASN A 118 9.31 2.30 -13.43
CA ASN A 118 9.74 0.91 -13.28
C ASN A 118 8.67 -0.08 -13.76
N MET A 119 7.41 0.18 -13.45
CA MET A 119 6.32 -0.73 -13.81
C MET A 119 5.99 -0.69 -15.31
N ALA A 120 6.15 0.46 -15.97
CA ALA A 120 5.90 0.62 -17.40
C ALA A 120 7.05 0.09 -18.28
N PHE A 121 8.31 0.24 -17.84
CA PHE A 121 9.48 -0.05 -18.68
C PHE A 121 10.23 -1.33 -18.29
N LYS A 122 9.97 -1.91 -17.12
CA LYS A 122 10.61 -3.16 -16.67
C LYS A 122 9.59 -4.30 -16.79
N ALA A 123 9.77 -5.16 -17.80
CA ALA A 123 8.90 -6.31 -18.03
C ALA A 123 8.88 -7.25 -16.81
N PRO A 124 7.74 -7.88 -16.48
CA PRO A 124 7.69 -8.91 -15.44
C PRO A 124 8.68 -10.03 -15.79
N SER A 125 9.66 -10.27 -14.92
CA SER A 125 10.55 -11.43 -15.06
C SER A 125 9.71 -12.69 -14.87
N ALA A 126 9.45 -13.40 -15.97
CA ALA A 126 8.69 -14.63 -15.99
C ALA A 126 9.44 -15.73 -15.23
N LYS A 127 9.23 -15.81 -13.92
CA LYS A 127 9.68 -16.93 -13.09
C LYS A 127 8.61 -17.36 -12.09
N SER A 128 7.38 -17.48 -12.58
CA SER A 128 6.21 -17.91 -11.79
C SER A 128 5.24 -18.74 -12.61
N ALA A 129 5.76 -19.68 -13.41
CA ALA A 129 5.00 -20.87 -13.78
C ALA A 129 5.51 -21.99 -12.86
N PRO A 130 4.69 -22.52 -11.93
CA PRO A 130 4.94 -23.86 -11.41
C PRO A 130 4.92 -24.79 -12.62
N GLU A 131 6.01 -25.53 -12.78
CA GLU A 131 6.12 -26.65 -13.70
C GLU A 131 5.07 -27.69 -13.32
N GLN A 132 3.85 -27.53 -13.84
CA GLN A 132 2.82 -28.56 -13.80
C GLN A 132 3.24 -29.62 -14.81
N THR A 133 4.14 -30.51 -14.39
CA THR A 133 4.41 -31.77 -15.07
C THR A 133 3.09 -32.56 -15.14
N PRO A 134 2.50 -32.77 -16.33
CA PRO A 134 1.37 -33.67 -16.49
C PRO A 134 1.94 -35.08 -16.64
N ALA A 135 2.12 -35.79 -15.53
CA ALA A 135 2.59 -37.18 -15.58
C ALA A 135 2.14 -38.02 -14.37
N GLU A 136 0.85 -38.01 -14.02
CA GLU A 136 0.28 -39.12 -13.22
C GLU A 136 -1.23 -39.29 -13.42
N VAL A 137 -1.67 -39.25 -14.68
CA VAL A 137 -2.98 -39.79 -15.11
C VAL A 137 -2.72 -40.69 -16.31
N ALA A 138 -1.99 -41.77 -16.09
CA ALA A 138 -1.82 -42.84 -17.07
C ALA A 138 -1.34 -44.16 -16.42
N GLU A 139 -1.81 -44.50 -15.21
CA GLU A 139 -1.70 -45.90 -14.74
C GLU A 139 -2.82 -46.24 -13.75
N THR A 140 -4.03 -46.34 -14.28
CA THR A 140 -5.02 -47.30 -13.79
C THR A 140 -4.80 -48.61 -14.51
N ARG A 141 -4.24 -49.62 -13.82
CA ARG A 141 -4.64 -51.03 -13.97
C ARG A 141 -4.05 -51.93 -12.90
#